data_AF-A0A6L8RN93-F1
#
_entry.id   AF-A0A6L8RN93-F1
#
_cell.length_a   1.000
_cell.length_b   1.000
_cell.length_c   1.000
_cell.angle_alpha   90.00
_cell.angle_beta   90.00
_cell.angle_gamma   90.00
#
_symmetry.space_group_name_H-M   'P 1'
#
loop_
_entity.id
_entity.type
_entity.pdbx_description
1 polymer ?
#
loop_
_entity_poly.entity_id
_entity_poly.type
_entity_poly.pdbx_seq_one_letter_code
_entity_poly.pdbx_strand_id
1 'polypeptide(L)'
;MKEMIKKMREERGGFTLAELLVVVAIVAVLVAIAVPLFSSSLSSAEDAVKKANERSVKAEVTTGYLADGFDKTKYNNMYYSANDKGDLTGPASAASEGAKYVYKVTIDDSTDKTKPTITVTDVTDGEPTN
;
A
#
# COMPACT_ATOMS: atom_id res chain seq x y z
N MET A 1 -24.41 5.81 59.86
CA MET A 1 -24.53 5.61 58.39
C MET A 1 -24.48 6.91 57.59
N LYS A 2 -25.20 7.98 57.95
CA LYS A 2 -25.15 9.29 57.23
C LYS A 2 -23.75 9.92 57.16
N GLU A 3 -22.97 9.82 58.23
CA GLU A 3 -21.60 10.37 58.27
C GLU A 3 -20.60 9.61 57.36
N MET A 4 -20.80 8.31 57.13
CA MET A 4 -19.95 7.54 56.20
C MET A 4 -20.19 7.93 54.73
N ILE A 5 -21.44 8.21 54.36
CA ILE A 5 -21.82 8.58 52.98
C ILE A 5 -21.27 9.98 52.63
N LYS A 6 -21.20 10.89 53.61
CA LYS A 6 -20.66 12.25 53.41
C LYS A 6 -19.15 12.24 53.16
N LYS A 7 -18.37 11.50 53.95
CA LYS A 7 -16.92 11.32 53.73
C LYS A 7 -16.60 10.71 52.36
N MET A 8 -17.35 9.70 51.93
CA MET A 8 -17.14 9.06 50.62
C MET A 8 -17.39 9.98 49.41
N ARG A 9 -18.16 11.07 49.56
CA ARG A 9 -18.44 12.03 48.50
C ARG A 9 -17.41 13.17 48.45
N GLU A 10 -16.82 13.53 49.58
CA GLU A 10 -15.74 14.53 49.67
C GLU A 10 -14.37 13.95 49.25
N GLU A 11 -14.17 12.64 49.40
CA GLU A 11 -12.94 11.94 48.96
C GLU A 11 -12.92 11.61 47.45
N ARG A 12 -14.04 11.78 46.74
CA ARG A 12 -14.08 11.66 45.28
C ARG A 12 -13.80 13.02 44.64
N GLY A 13 -12.53 13.42 44.65
CA GLY A 13 -12.04 14.51 43.82
C GLY A 13 -12.33 14.20 42.35
N GLY A 14 -13.33 14.89 41.79
CA GLY A 14 -13.69 14.77 40.38
C GLY A 14 -12.68 15.48 39.49
N PHE A 15 -12.49 14.97 38.28
CA PHE A 15 -11.71 15.61 37.22
C PHE A 15 -12.34 16.94 36.85
N THR A 16 -11.58 18.04 36.90
CA THR A 16 -12.11 19.36 36.56
C THR A 16 -12.23 19.53 35.05
N LEU A 17 -13.20 20.33 34.58
CA LEU A 17 -13.32 20.64 33.15
C LEU A 17 -12.08 21.37 32.61
N ALA A 18 -11.41 22.16 33.46
CA ALA A 18 -10.18 22.86 33.09
C ALA A 18 -9.02 21.89 32.85
N GLU A 19 -8.87 20.85 33.68
CA GLU A 19 -7.86 19.81 33.49
C GLU A 19 -8.11 19.04 32.18
N LEU A 20 -9.36 18.72 31.85
CA LEU A 20 -9.69 18.08 30.57
C LEU A 20 -9.33 18.96 29.38
N LEU A 21 -9.63 20.26 29.48
CA LEU A 21 -9.47 21.20 28.38
C LEU A 21 -8.00 21.37 28.00
N VAL A 22 -7.11 21.54 28.99
CA VAL A 22 -5.67 21.66 28.74
C VAL A 22 -5.10 20.38 28.12
N VAL A 23 -5.56 19.21 28.56
CA VAL A 23 -5.11 17.92 27.99
C VAL A 23 -5.53 17.80 26.53
N VAL A 24 -6.79 18.08 26.19
CA VAL A 24 -7.27 18.02 24.81
C VAL A 24 -6.54 19.03 23.93
N ALA A 25 -6.24 20.23 24.44
CA ALA A 25 -5.48 21.24 23.70
C ALA A 25 -4.07 20.74 23.33
N ILE A 26 -3.37 20.09 24.27
CA ILE A 26 -2.04 19.52 24.00
C ILE A 26 -2.14 18.36 23.00
N VAL A 27 -3.11 17.45 23.17
CA VAL A 27 -3.32 16.33 22.24
C VAL A 27 -3.63 16.82 20.83
N ALA A 28 -4.42 17.90 20.69
CA ALA A 28 -4.73 18.48 19.39
C ALA A 28 -3.47 18.97 18.65
N VAL A 29 -2.53 19.62 19.36
CA VAL A 29 -1.25 20.06 18.78
C VAL A 29 -0.40 18.86 18.34
N LEU A 30 -0.34 17.79 19.15
CA LEU A 30 0.40 16.57 18.80
C LEU A 30 -0.18 15.89 17.56
N VAL A 31 -1.50 15.73 17.50
CA VAL A 31 -2.20 15.09 16.36
C VAL A 31 -2.01 15.92 15.09
N ALA A 32 -2.05 17.25 15.18
CA ALA A 32 -1.87 18.14 14.02
C ALA A 32 -0.52 17.94 13.31
N ILE A 33 0.54 17.59 14.04
CA ILE A 33 1.87 17.29 13.45
C ILE A 33 1.97 15.81 13.07
N ALA A 34 1.47 14.91 13.93
CA ALA A 34 1.64 13.47 13.75
C ALA A 34 0.91 12.92 12.51
N VAL A 35 -0.32 13.38 12.24
CA VAL A 35 -1.13 12.87 11.10
C VAL A 35 -0.47 13.12 9.74
N PRO A 36 -0.08 14.36 9.36
CA PRO A 36 0.54 14.59 8.05
C PRO A 36 1.90 13.89 7.92
N LEU A 37 2.68 13.85 9.01
CA LEU A 37 3.98 13.16 9.03
C LEU A 37 3.82 11.65 8.79
N PHE A 38 2.90 11.02 9.52
CA PHE A 38 2.66 9.58 9.39
C PHE A 38 2.06 9.23 8.03
N SER A 39 1.13 10.05 7.52
CA SER A 39 0.54 9.88 6.19
C SER A 39 1.59 9.94 5.08
N SER A 40 2.50 10.94 5.13
CA SER A 40 3.59 11.05 4.16
C SER A 40 4.57 9.88 4.23
N SER A 41 4.87 9.40 5.44
CA SER A 41 5.74 8.23 5.66
C SER A 41 5.11 6.95 5.12
N LEU A 42 3.80 6.77 5.33
CA LEU A 42 3.04 5.63 4.82
C LEU A 42 3.01 5.64 3.29
N SER A 43 2.67 6.76 2.66
CA SER A 43 2.68 6.90 1.20
C SER A 43 4.06 6.60 0.61
N SER A 44 5.13 7.10 1.23
CA SER A 44 6.51 6.81 0.79
C SER A 44 6.86 5.32 0.89
N ALA A 45 6.38 4.64 1.94
CA ALA A 45 6.58 3.20 2.10
C ALA A 45 5.80 2.40 1.05
N GLU A 46 4.56 2.81 0.73
CA GLU A 46 3.75 2.18 -0.32
C GLU A 46 4.40 2.35 -1.70
N ASP A 47 4.92 3.52 -2.02
CA ASP A 47 5.66 3.76 -3.26
C ASP A 47 6.92 2.88 -3.37
N ALA A 48 7.62 2.68 -2.25
CA ALA A 48 8.78 1.81 -2.20
C ALA A 48 8.40 0.34 -2.48
N VAL A 49 7.29 -0.13 -1.88
CA VAL A 49 6.75 -1.47 -2.13
C VAL A 49 6.32 -1.62 -3.59
N LYS A 50 5.60 -0.63 -4.15
CA LYS A 50 5.18 -0.65 -5.56
C LYS A 50 6.35 -0.79 -6.51
N LYS A 51 7.42 -0.01 -6.31
CA LYS A 51 8.65 -0.09 -7.11
C LYS A 51 9.39 -1.42 -6.94
N ALA A 52 9.39 -1.99 -5.74
CA ALA A 52 10.00 -3.30 -5.49
C ALA A 52 9.24 -4.43 -6.24
N ASN A 53 7.91 -4.38 -6.20
CA ASN A 53 7.05 -5.31 -6.92
C ASN A 53 7.22 -5.17 -8.43
N GLU A 54 7.22 -3.96 -8.96
CA GLU A 54 7.44 -3.69 -10.40
C GLU A 54 8.75 -4.32 -10.90
N ARG A 55 9.85 -4.15 -10.14
CA ARG A 55 11.15 -4.78 -10.44
C ARG A 55 11.08 -6.30 -10.40
N SER A 56 10.36 -6.85 -9.42
CA SER A 56 10.23 -8.30 -9.25
C SER A 56 9.46 -8.92 -10.42
N VAL A 57 8.32 -8.32 -10.80
CA VAL A 57 7.54 -8.71 -11.99
C VAL A 57 8.40 -8.58 -13.25
N LYS A 58 9.09 -7.44 -13.42
CA LYS A 58 9.96 -7.24 -14.59
C LYS A 58 11.04 -8.31 -14.70
N ALA A 59 11.68 -8.68 -13.59
CA ALA A 59 12.72 -9.70 -13.58
C ALA A 59 12.18 -11.09 -13.93
N GLU A 60 11.03 -11.47 -13.38
CA GLU A 60 10.38 -12.75 -13.64
C GLU A 60 9.87 -12.84 -15.09
N VAL A 61 9.20 -11.81 -15.61
CA VAL A 61 8.80 -11.72 -17.02
C VAL A 61 10.02 -11.78 -17.95
N THR A 62 11.09 -11.04 -17.64
CA THR A 62 12.30 -11.03 -18.49
C THR A 62 12.90 -12.42 -18.55
N THR A 63 13.05 -13.07 -17.40
CA THR A 63 13.63 -14.42 -17.32
C THR A 63 12.75 -15.45 -18.03
N GLY A 64 11.43 -15.38 -17.80
CA GLY A 64 10.44 -16.25 -18.42
C GLY A 64 10.40 -16.11 -19.94
N TYR A 65 10.34 -14.88 -20.45
CA TYR A 65 10.36 -14.59 -21.88
C TYR A 65 11.60 -15.15 -22.58
N LEU A 66 12.78 -15.03 -21.95
CA LEU A 66 14.02 -15.60 -22.50
C LEU A 66 14.03 -17.13 -22.43
N ALA A 67 13.55 -17.72 -21.32
CA ALA A 67 13.52 -19.17 -21.14
C ALA A 67 12.52 -19.87 -22.08
N ASP A 68 11.42 -19.20 -22.41
CA ASP A 68 10.37 -19.70 -23.30
C ASP A 68 10.65 -19.44 -24.79
N GLY A 69 11.90 -19.10 -25.15
CA GLY A 69 12.29 -18.91 -26.55
C GLY A 69 11.70 -17.65 -27.18
N PHE A 70 11.57 -16.58 -26.40
CA PHE A 70 11.06 -15.28 -26.83
C PHE A 70 9.56 -15.29 -27.20
N ASP A 71 8.78 -16.17 -26.56
CA ASP A 71 7.33 -16.22 -26.71
C ASP A 71 6.65 -15.23 -25.76
N LYS A 72 6.24 -14.08 -26.30
CA LYS A 72 5.54 -13.05 -25.52
C LYS A 72 4.11 -13.41 -25.14
N THR A 73 3.48 -14.42 -25.76
CA THR A 73 2.04 -14.70 -25.59
C THR A 73 1.66 -15.09 -24.16
N LYS A 74 2.63 -15.58 -23.38
CA LYS A 74 2.45 -15.99 -21.99
C LYS A 74 2.52 -14.84 -20.97
N TYR A 75 3.06 -13.69 -21.38
CA TYR A 75 3.41 -12.60 -20.47
C TYR A 75 2.85 -11.24 -20.90
N ASN A 76 2.71 -11.01 -22.20
CA ASN A 76 2.23 -9.74 -22.72
C ASN A 76 0.75 -9.53 -22.42
N ASN A 77 0.40 -8.33 -21.95
CA ASN A 77 -0.92 -7.95 -21.46
C ASN A 77 -1.44 -8.80 -20.29
N MET A 78 -0.54 -9.52 -19.59
CA MET A 78 -0.90 -10.27 -18.39
C MET A 78 -0.80 -9.40 -17.14
N TYR A 79 -1.54 -9.82 -16.13
CA TYR A 79 -1.65 -9.15 -14.85
C TYR A 79 -0.88 -9.91 -13.77
N TYR A 80 -0.27 -9.14 -12.88
CA TYR A 80 0.29 -9.59 -11.62
C TYR A 80 -0.42 -8.85 -10.48
N SER A 81 -0.68 -9.56 -9.39
CA SER A 81 -1.40 -9.02 -8.24
C SER A 81 -0.62 -9.25 -6.96
N ALA A 82 -0.48 -8.21 -6.16
CA ALA A 82 0.07 -8.28 -4.81
C ALA A 82 -1.06 -8.14 -3.79
N ASN A 83 -1.07 -9.03 -2.79
CA ASN A 83 -1.96 -8.90 -1.64
C ASN A 83 -1.37 -7.98 -0.55
N ASP A 84 -2.11 -7.77 0.55
CA ASP A 84 -1.67 -6.94 1.68
C ASP A 84 -0.39 -7.44 2.37
N LYS A 85 -0.03 -8.70 2.19
CA LYS A 85 1.18 -9.32 2.75
C LYS A 85 2.39 -9.19 1.82
N GLY A 86 2.20 -8.68 0.61
CA GLY A 86 3.24 -8.56 -0.41
C GLY A 86 3.45 -9.82 -1.25
N ASP A 87 2.57 -10.83 -1.16
CA ASP A 87 2.68 -12.00 -2.01
C ASP A 87 2.30 -11.61 -3.44
N LEU A 88 3.26 -11.73 -4.36
CA LEU A 88 3.05 -11.50 -5.79
C LEU A 88 2.56 -12.78 -6.47
N THR A 89 1.48 -12.66 -7.24
CA THR A 89 0.86 -13.74 -8.00
C THR A 89 0.68 -13.33 -9.45
N GLY A 90 0.81 -14.29 -10.38
CA GLY A 90 0.74 -14.07 -11.82
C GLY A 90 1.72 -14.97 -12.57
N PRO A 91 1.79 -14.88 -13.91
CA PRO A 91 0.93 -14.07 -14.76
C PRO A 91 -0.51 -14.60 -14.82
N ALA A 92 -1.51 -13.71 -14.85
CA ALA A 92 -2.93 -14.03 -15.00
C ALA A 92 -3.61 -13.18 -16.09
N SER A 93 -4.72 -13.67 -16.65
CA SER A 93 -5.48 -12.93 -17.68
C SER A 93 -6.33 -11.79 -17.13
N ALA A 94 -6.44 -11.67 -15.80
CA ALA A 94 -7.12 -10.59 -15.09
C ALA A 94 -6.48 -10.39 -13.71
N ALA A 95 -6.71 -9.23 -13.12
CA ALA A 95 -6.32 -8.93 -11.74
C ALA A 95 -7.03 -9.87 -10.74
N SER A 96 -6.34 -10.22 -9.66
CA SER A 96 -6.94 -10.97 -8.56
C SER A 96 -7.97 -10.13 -7.81
N GLU A 97 -9.09 -10.75 -7.43
CA GLU A 97 -10.10 -10.10 -6.60
C GLU A 97 -9.52 -9.76 -5.22
N GLY A 98 -9.65 -8.50 -4.79
CA GLY A 98 -9.08 -8.02 -3.53
C GLY A 98 -7.56 -7.81 -3.55
N ALA A 99 -6.93 -7.73 -4.72
CA ALA A 99 -5.52 -7.33 -4.82
C ALA A 99 -5.29 -5.92 -4.24
N LYS A 100 -4.24 -5.76 -3.43
CA LYS A 100 -3.79 -4.45 -2.94
C LYS A 100 -3.10 -3.65 -4.05
N TYR A 101 -2.26 -4.33 -4.84
CA TYR A 101 -1.60 -3.74 -6.00
C TYR A 101 -1.78 -4.62 -7.23
N VAL A 102 -1.94 -3.99 -8.38
CA VAL A 102 -2.10 -4.67 -9.68
C VAL A 102 -1.10 -4.10 -10.67
N TYR A 103 -0.37 -4.98 -11.35
CA TYR A 103 0.60 -4.62 -12.38
C TYR A 103 0.21 -5.26 -13.70
N LYS A 104 0.26 -4.49 -14.78
CA LYS A 104 0.08 -4.99 -16.14
C LYS A 104 1.41 -4.98 -16.87
N VAL A 105 1.68 -6.05 -17.60
CA VAL A 105 2.93 -6.22 -18.36
C VAL A 105 2.67 -5.94 -19.83
N THR A 106 3.54 -5.15 -20.45
CA THR A 106 3.58 -4.94 -21.90
C THR A 106 4.97 -5.27 -22.42
N ILE A 107 5.04 -6.09 -23.46
CA ILE A 107 6.28 -6.51 -24.12
C ILE A 107 6.27 -6.01 -25.56
N ASP A 108 7.20 -5.12 -25.87
CA ASP A 108 7.50 -4.72 -27.24
C ASP A 108 8.81 -5.41 -27.71
N ASP A 109 8.65 -6.35 -28.62
CA ASP A 109 9.72 -7.11 -29.27
C ASP A 109 9.72 -6.93 -30.80
N SER A 110 9.02 -5.89 -31.29
CA SER A 110 8.80 -5.67 -32.72
C SER A 110 10.08 -5.47 -33.52
N THR A 111 11.12 -4.92 -32.89
CA THR A 111 12.41 -4.64 -33.51
C THR A 111 13.38 -5.82 -33.40
N ASP A 112 13.50 -6.41 -32.21
CA ASP A 112 14.43 -7.50 -31.92
C ASP A 112 13.91 -8.33 -30.74
N LYS A 113 13.58 -9.59 -30.99
CA LYS A 113 13.10 -10.54 -29.98
C LYS A 113 14.13 -10.82 -28.87
N THR A 114 15.42 -10.63 -29.15
CA THR A 114 16.47 -10.85 -28.15
C THR A 114 16.65 -9.66 -27.20
N LYS A 115 16.01 -8.51 -27.52
CA LYS A 115 16.10 -7.25 -26.77
C LYS A 115 14.71 -6.63 -26.60
N PRO A 116 13.77 -7.33 -25.94
CA PRO A 116 12.43 -6.81 -25.73
C PRO A 116 12.46 -5.59 -24.79
N THR A 117 11.56 -4.64 -25.04
CA THR A 117 11.22 -3.61 -24.06
C THR A 117 10.09 -4.14 -23.19
N ILE A 118 10.41 -4.46 -21.94
CA ILE A 118 9.44 -4.92 -20.94
C ILE A 118 9.06 -3.73 -20.05
N THR A 119 7.79 -3.36 -20.15
CA THR A 119 7.15 -2.30 -19.36
C THR A 119 6.19 -2.94 -18.37
N VAL A 120 6.30 -2.55 -17.09
CA VAL A 120 5.38 -2.98 -16.04
C VAL A 120 4.70 -1.72 -15.53
N THR A 121 3.38 -1.66 -15.67
CA THR A 121 2.58 -0.50 -15.30
C THR A 121 1.74 -0.83 -14.07
N ASP A 122 1.81 -0.01 -13.03
CA ASP A 122 0.85 -0.06 -11.92
C ASP A 122 -0.53 0.39 -12.43
N VAL A 123 -1.52 -0.51 -12.33
CA VAL A 123 -2.91 -0.30 -12.75
C VAL A 123 -3.88 -0.57 -11.59
N THR A 124 -3.39 -0.45 -10.35
CA THR A 124 -4.17 -0.69 -9.12
C THR A 124 -5.45 0.15 -9.09
N ASP A 125 -5.39 1.39 -9.55
CA ASP A 125 -6.53 2.33 -9.57
C ASP A 125 -7.24 2.39 -10.95
N GLY A 126 -7.01 1.39 -11.82
CA GLY A 126 -7.44 1.38 -13.21
C GLY A 126 -6.30 1.69 -14.19
N GLU A 127 -6.53 1.51 -15.50
CA GLU A 127 -5.51 1.92 -16.48
C GLU A 127 -5.36 3.45 -16.47
N PRO A 128 -4.11 3.96 -16.51
CA PRO A 128 -3.90 5.39 -16.66
C PRO A 128 -4.56 5.85 -17.98
N THR A 129 -5.58 6.69 -17.89
CA THR A 129 -6.15 7.38 -19.04
C THR A 129 -5.10 8.35 -19.56
N ASN A 130 -4.52 8.07 -20.72
CA ASN A 130 -3.65 9.00 -21.44
C ASN A 130 -4.35 10.33 -21.73
#